data_AF-A0AAV2C200-F1
#
_entry.id   AF-A0AAV2C200-F1
#
_cell.length_a   1.000
_cell.length_b   1.000
_cell.length_c   1.000
_cell.angle_alpha   90.00
_cell.angle_beta   90.00
_cell.angle_gamma   90.00
#
_symmetry.space_group_name_H-M   'P 1'
#
loop_
_entity.id
_entity.type
_entity.pdbx_description
1 polymer ?
#
loop_
_entity_poly.entity_id
_entity_poly.type
_entity_poly.pdbx_seq_one_letter_code
_entity_poly.pdbx_strand_id
1 'polypeptide(L)'
;MKTFLLLSAFLLVIIADICSAAAINLNTTKLQAEHNGDCSKCPRHEKPMDCAELKENGVTESGVYTIYPRNRLASCQSIEVFCDMETDGGGWT
;
A
#
# COMPACT_ATOMS: atom_id res chain seq x y z
N MET A 1 16.74 18.89 -32.44
CA MET A 1 16.15 19.81 -31.43
C MET A 1 14.78 19.33 -30.94
N LYS A 2 13.85 18.96 -31.83
CA LYS A 2 12.51 18.48 -31.45
C LYS A 2 12.49 17.12 -30.72
N THR A 3 13.42 16.21 -31.05
CA THR A 3 13.54 14.88 -30.41
C THR A 3 14.02 14.93 -28.96
N PHE A 4 14.88 15.90 -28.61
CA PHE A 4 15.36 16.11 -27.24
C PHE A 4 14.27 16.66 -26.32
N LEU A 5 13.40 17.53 -26.86
CA LEU A 5 12.24 18.04 -26.14
C LEU A 5 11.20 16.93 -25.87
N LEU A 6 11.03 16.00 -26.81
CA LEU A 6 10.14 14.85 -26.63
C LEU A 6 10.69 13.87 -25.58
N LEU A 7 11.98 13.51 -25.63
CA LEU A 7 12.60 12.63 -24.62
C LEU A 7 12.58 13.25 -23.22
N SER A 8 12.78 14.57 -23.11
CA SER A 8 12.64 15.32 -21.86
C SER A 8 11.20 15.30 -21.34
N ALA A 9 10.20 15.49 -22.21
CA ALA A 9 8.79 15.42 -21.82
C ALA A 9 8.38 14.00 -21.40
N PHE A 10 8.82 12.96 -22.12
CA PHE A 10 8.58 11.57 -21.74
C PHE A 10 9.24 11.21 -20.40
N LEU A 11 10.47 11.66 -20.14
CA LEU A 11 11.13 11.41 -18.86
C LEU A 11 10.36 12.08 -17.70
N LEU A 12 9.85 13.31 -17.88
CA LEU A 12 9.03 14.00 -16.89
C LEU A 12 7.66 13.33 -16.67
N VAL A 13 7.06 12.74 -17.71
CA VAL A 13 5.82 11.96 -17.61
C VAL A 13 6.05 10.67 -16.81
N ILE A 14 7.14 9.94 -17.07
CA ILE A 14 7.50 8.75 -16.28
C ILE A 14 7.76 9.09 -14.80
N ILE A 15 8.34 10.26 -14.50
CA ILE A 15 8.57 10.71 -13.12
C ILE A 15 7.26 11.13 -12.44
N ALA A 16 6.27 11.63 -13.20
CA ALA A 16 4.95 12.01 -12.68
C ALA A 16 3.95 10.83 -12.58
N ASP A 17 4.13 9.76 -13.36
CA ASP A 17 3.25 8.58 -13.38
C ASP A 17 3.54 7.56 -12.26
N ILE A 18 4.70 7.66 -11.58
CA ILE A 18 4.93 6.92 -10.33
C ILE A 18 4.20 7.67 -9.20
N CYS A 19 2.87 7.52 -9.17
CA CYS A 19 1.94 7.88 -8.09
C CYS A 19 2.12 9.22 -7.38
N SER A 20 2.78 10.20 -8.01
CA SER A 20 3.16 11.44 -7.35
C SER A 20 2.04 12.47 -7.49
N ALA A 21 0.91 12.18 -6.86
CA ALA A 21 -0.02 13.19 -6.40
C ALA A 21 -0.02 13.23 -4.86
N ALA A 22 1.16 13.43 -4.27
CA ALA A 22 1.31 13.87 -2.89
C ALA A 22 2.64 14.61 -2.71
N ALA A 23 2.92 15.62 -3.53
CA ALA A 23 3.78 16.71 -3.09
C ALA A 23 2.98 17.61 -2.14
N ILE A 24 2.61 17.06 -0.98
CA ILE A 24 2.26 17.88 0.18
C ILE A 24 3.60 18.40 0.69
N ASN A 25 3.67 19.71 0.88
CA ASN A 25 4.81 20.46 1.41
C ASN A 25 5.56 19.66 2.50
N LEU A 26 6.88 19.65 2.45
CA LEU A 26 7.77 19.05 3.45
C LEU A 26 7.74 19.87 4.77
N ASN A 27 6.56 20.18 5.27
CA ASN A 27 6.30 20.49 6.68
C ASN A 27 5.69 19.21 7.28
N THR A 28 6.61 18.30 7.59
CA THR A 28 6.42 17.05 8.33
C THR A 28 5.78 17.31 9.70
N THR A 29 4.47 17.46 9.74
CA THR A 29 3.67 17.26 10.97
C THR A 29 2.46 16.38 10.67
N LYS A 30 2.72 15.13 10.26
CA LYS A 30 1.90 13.95 10.54
C LYS A 30 2.60 12.73 9.95
N LEU A 31 2.73 11.67 10.74
CA LEU A 31 3.48 10.42 10.51
C LEU A 31 4.94 10.40 10.97
N GLN A 32 5.29 11.17 12.01
CA GLN A 32 6.26 10.65 12.99
C GLN A 32 5.47 10.26 14.24
N ALA A 33 4.85 9.07 14.18
CA ALA A 33 4.67 8.31 15.40
C ALA A 33 6.08 7.85 15.80
N GLU A 34 6.74 8.69 16.60
CA GLU A 34 7.92 8.33 17.37
C GLU A 34 7.55 7.14 18.26
N HIS A 35 7.85 5.93 17.81
CA HIS A 35 7.59 4.73 18.61
C HIS A 35 8.73 4.55 19.62
N ASN A 36 8.68 5.30 20.71
CA ASN A 36 9.47 5.03 21.92
C ASN A 36 8.67 4.16 22.92
N GLY A 37 8.01 3.08 22.47
CA GLY A 37 7.25 2.25 23.40
C GLY A 37 6.91 0.88 22.88
N ASP A 38 7.64 -0.16 23.28
CA ASP A 38 7.32 -1.59 23.17
C ASP A 38 6.21 -1.97 22.16
N CYS A 39 6.59 -2.38 20.94
CA CYS A 39 5.66 -2.76 19.88
C CYS A 39 5.19 -4.20 20.10
N SER A 40 4.41 -4.41 21.15
CA SER A 40 3.76 -5.70 21.40
C SER A 40 2.37 -5.77 20.76
N LYS A 41 1.91 -4.70 20.06
CA LYS A 41 0.58 -4.62 19.43
C LYS A 41 0.53 -3.98 18.03
N CYS A 42 1.64 -3.65 17.38
CA CYS A 42 1.56 -3.07 16.04
C CYS A 42 1.20 -4.14 15.00
N PRO A 43 0.44 -3.79 13.93
CA PRO A 43 0.26 -4.68 12.80
C PRO A 43 1.62 -4.98 12.17
N ARG A 44 1.83 -6.25 11.77
CA ARG A 44 3.04 -6.68 11.05
C ARG A 44 3.10 -6.10 9.64
N HIS A 45 1.94 -5.85 9.04
CA HIS A 45 1.78 -5.29 7.70
C HIS A 45 0.88 -4.05 7.75
N GLU A 46 1.47 -2.86 7.59
CA GLU A 46 0.72 -1.60 7.52
C GLU A 46 -0.19 -1.53 6.28
N LYS A 47 0.22 -2.18 5.19
CA LYS A 47 -0.51 -2.27 3.92
C LYS A 47 -0.52 -3.73 3.44
N PRO A 48 -1.40 -4.56 4.00
CA PRO A 48 -1.44 -5.98 3.67
C PRO A 48 -1.78 -6.17 2.19
N MET A 49 -1.00 -6.98 1.50
CA MET A 49 -1.17 -7.24 0.08
C MET A 49 -2.26 -8.26 -0.22
N ASP A 50 -2.57 -9.11 0.75
CA ASP A 50 -3.55 -10.20 0.65
C ASP A 50 -4.14 -10.53 2.04
N CYS A 51 -5.06 -11.50 2.07
CA CYS A 51 -5.71 -11.95 3.28
C CYS A 51 -4.76 -12.73 4.22
N ALA A 52 -3.65 -13.28 3.72
CA ALA A 52 -2.66 -13.93 4.57
C ALA A 52 -1.92 -12.90 5.44
N GLU A 53 -1.54 -11.75 4.88
CA GLU A 53 -0.92 -10.66 5.64
C GLU A 53 -1.88 -10.01 6.66
N LEU A 54 -3.18 -9.95 6.34
CA LEU A 54 -4.22 -9.55 7.31
C LEU A 54 -4.31 -10.54 8.48
N LYS A 55 -4.26 -11.85 8.19
CA LYS A 55 -4.24 -12.88 9.23
C LYS A 55 -3.00 -12.78 10.12
N GLU A 56 -1.84 -12.45 9.56
CA GLU A 56 -0.62 -12.17 10.33
C GLU A 56 -0.73 -10.92 11.22
N ASN A 57 -1.60 -9.98 10.87
CA ASN A 57 -1.98 -8.84 11.72
C ASN A 57 -2.98 -9.22 12.83
N GLY A 58 -3.40 -10.49 12.90
CA GLY A 58 -4.34 -10.99 13.91
C GLY A 58 -5.82 -10.89 13.51
N VAL A 59 -6.11 -10.64 12.23
CA VAL A 59 -7.48 -10.73 11.72
C VAL A 59 -7.92 -12.20 11.69
N THR A 60 -9.06 -12.50 12.31
CA THR A 60 -9.56 -13.87 12.48
C THR A 60 -10.98 -14.08 11.98
N GLU A 61 -11.70 -13.00 11.66
CA GLU A 61 -13.09 -13.04 11.19
C GLU A 61 -13.13 -12.96 9.66
N SER A 62 -14.01 -13.74 9.03
CA SER A 62 -14.24 -13.66 7.59
C SER A 62 -15.01 -12.37 7.25
N GLY A 63 -14.69 -11.74 6.13
CA GLY A 63 -15.33 -10.47 5.76
C GLY A 63 -14.69 -9.77 4.57
N VAL A 64 -15.22 -8.61 4.18
CA VAL A 64 -14.63 -7.79 3.12
C VAL A 64 -13.57 -6.86 3.72
N TYR A 65 -12.36 -6.91 3.19
CA TYR A 65 -11.21 -6.12 3.65
C TYR A 65 -10.55 -5.38 2.50
N THR A 66 -9.92 -4.26 2.84
CA THR A 66 -9.05 -3.51 1.92
C THR A 66 -7.64 -4.10 1.93
N ILE A 67 -7.15 -4.47 0.76
CA ILE A 67 -5.76 -4.91 0.53
C ILE A 67 -5.05 -4.00 -0.47
N TYR A 68 -3.71 -4.06 -0.48
CA TYR A 68 -2.84 -3.21 -1.29
C TYR A 68 -1.91 -4.05 -2.19
N PRO A 69 -2.43 -4.71 -3.24
CA PRO A 69 -1.61 -5.57 -4.10
C PRO A 69 -0.49 -4.79 -4.79
N ARG A 70 0.72 -5.37 -4.83
CA ARG A 70 1.84 -4.82 -5.61
C ARG A 70 1.67 -5.13 -7.09
N ASN A 71 0.85 -4.36 -7.80
CA ASN A 71 0.82 -4.34 -9.26
C ASN A 71 1.71 -3.20 -9.78
N ARG A 72 2.61 -3.47 -10.75
CA ARG A 72 3.44 -2.43 -11.39
C ARG A 72 2.63 -1.30 -12.03
N LEU A 73 1.37 -1.57 -12.41
CA LEU A 73 0.45 -0.60 -13.00
C LEU A 73 -0.54 0.00 -11.99
N ALA A 74 -0.64 -0.57 -10.79
CA ALA A 74 -1.64 -0.18 -9.78
C ALA A 74 -1.04 -0.13 -8.36
N SER A 75 0.25 0.16 -8.24
CA SER A 75 1.02 0.16 -6.99
C SER A 75 0.48 1.09 -5.91
N CYS A 76 -0.54 1.88 -6.23
CA CYS A 76 -1.17 2.87 -5.37
C CYS A 76 -2.69 2.72 -5.30
N GLN A 77 -3.25 1.65 -5.86
CA GLN A 77 -4.68 1.34 -5.74
C GLN A 77 -4.87 0.23 -4.74
N SER A 78 -5.70 0.50 -3.74
CA SER A 78 -6.26 -0.54 -2.88
C SER A 78 -7.51 -1.13 -3.52
N ILE A 79 -7.79 -2.38 -3.21
CA ILE A 79 -9.03 -3.05 -3.62
C ILE A 79 -9.72 -3.66 -2.41
N GLU A 80 -11.03 -3.84 -2.50
CA GLU A 80 -11.81 -4.59 -1.53
C GLU A 80 -11.91 -6.05 -2.00
N VAL A 81 -11.60 -6.99 -1.11
CA VAL A 81 -11.70 -8.44 -1.35
C VAL A 81 -12.41 -9.10 -0.18
N PHE A 82 -13.12 -10.20 -0.44
CA PHE A 82 -13.62 -11.04 0.64
C PHE A 82 -12.48 -11.93 1.14
N CYS A 83 -12.12 -11.80 2.41
CA CYS A 83 -11.19 -12.68 3.07
C CYS A 83 -11.93 -13.77 3.84
N ASP A 84 -11.64 -15.03 3.53
CA ASP A 84 -12.03 -16.15 4.37
C ASP A 84 -10.91 -16.42 5.39
N MET A 85 -11.22 -16.17 6.66
CA MET A 85 -10.28 -16.33 7.79
C MET A 85 -10.58 -17.55 8.64
N GLU A 86 -11.63 -18.31 8.32
CA GLU A 86 -12.14 -19.39 9.17
C GLU A 86 -11.94 -20.77 8.53
N THR A 87 -12.06 -20.87 7.20
CA THR A 87 -11.94 -22.14 6.46
C THR A 87 -10.48 -22.57 6.32
N ASP A 88 -10.18 -23.83 6.67
CA ASP A 88 -8.86 -24.45 6.52
C ASP A 88 -7.71 -23.63 7.12
N GLY A 89 -8.02 -22.92 8.22
CA GLY A 89 -7.09 -22.05 8.92
C GLY A 89 -7.04 -20.62 8.39
N GLY A 90 -7.73 -20.28 7.30
CA GLY A 90 -7.93 -18.90 6.84
C GLY A 90 -6.74 -18.24 6.15
N GLY A 91 -6.97 -17.01 5.68
CA GLY A 91 -6.01 -16.22 4.91
C GLY A 91 -6.26 -16.28 3.39
N TRP A 92 -7.46 -16.69 2.98
CA TRP A 92 -7.82 -16.85 1.57
C TRP A 92 -8.44 -15.56 1.02
N THR A 93 -8.00 -15.14 -0.16
CA THR A 93 -8.56 -14.05 -1.00
C THR A 93 -9.54 -14.57 -2.04
#